data_AF-A0A0Q0XWY4-F1
#
_entry.id   AF-A0A0Q0XWY4-F1
#
_cell.length_a   1.000
_cell.length_b   1.000
_cell.length_c   1.000
_cell.angle_alpha   90.00
_cell.angle_beta   90.00
_cell.angle_gamma   90.00
#
_symmetry.space_group_name_H-M   'P 1'
#
loop_
_entity.id
_entity.type
_entity.pdbx_description
1 polymer ?
#
loop_
_entity_poly.entity_id
_entity_poly.type
_entity_poly.pdbx_seq_one_letter_code
_entity_poly.pdbx_strand_id
1 'polypeptide(L)'
;MSTKILTILLFAMFLLFSCSDTDDDIIIIDSGGSSEYFLNNQTNKRIIAIFQKSESLGLEIDTTDIVEINTSKEIFQDFMIGVNPMPTDSFNEIKFFEADDLDNPILILSPIQNQDWTLKTQDLNDSGYGLSTFEFTITN
;
A
#
# COMPACT_ATOMS: atom_id res chain seq x y z
N MET A 1 67.82 23.99 -14.37
CA MET A 1 66.71 23.10 -13.97
C MET A 1 65.80 22.95 -15.18
N SER A 2 65.74 21.75 -15.76
CA SER A 2 65.19 21.52 -17.12
C SER A 2 63.72 21.93 -17.20
N THR A 3 63.35 22.73 -18.20
CA THR A 3 61.98 23.20 -18.48
C THR A 3 60.96 22.04 -18.52
N LYS A 4 61.42 20.83 -18.88
CA LYS A 4 60.63 19.59 -18.91
C LYS A 4 60.21 19.10 -17.52
N ILE A 5 61.02 19.34 -16.49
CA ILE A 5 60.70 18.96 -15.10
C ILE A 5 59.62 19.87 -14.54
N LEU A 6 59.65 21.17 -14.89
CA LEU A 6 58.63 22.13 -14.50
C LEU A 6 57.26 21.79 -15.12
N THR A 7 57.24 21.33 -16.38
CA THR A 7 55.99 20.95 -17.07
C THR A 7 55.35 19.71 -16.46
N ILE A 8 56.15 18.70 -16.06
CA ILE A 8 55.65 17.48 -15.41
C ILE A 8 55.08 17.80 -14.03
N LEU A 9 55.74 18.70 -13.28
CA LEU A 9 55.29 19.10 -11.95
C LEU A 9 53.97 19.90 -12.01
N LEU A 10 53.80 20.74 -13.03
CA LEU A 10 52.56 21.48 -13.26
C LEU A 10 51.41 20.54 -13.63
N PHE A 11 51.66 19.52 -14.46
CA PHE A 11 50.65 18.55 -14.88
C PHE A 11 50.23 17.61 -13.72
N ALA A 12 51.19 17.23 -12.86
CA ALA A 12 50.90 16.46 -11.65
C ALA A 12 50.07 17.25 -10.63
N MET A 13 50.21 18.57 -10.58
CA MET A 13 49.42 19.45 -9.70
C MET A 13 47.95 19.55 -10.17
N PHE A 14 47.69 19.47 -11.48
CA PHE A 14 46.32 19.44 -12.03
C PHE A 14 45.57 18.13 -11.73
N LEU A 15 46.29 17.01 -11.57
CA LEU A 15 45.68 15.72 -11.24
C LEU A 15 45.20 15.62 -9.78
N LEU A 16 45.68 16.50 -8.89
CA LEU A 16 45.28 16.52 -7.48
C LEU A 16 43.98 17.30 -7.20
N PHE A 17 43.45 18.03 -8.19
CA PHE A 17 42.19 18.78 -8.07
C PHE A 17 40.99 18.11 -8.76
N SER A 18 41.17 16.90 -9.32
CA SER A 18 40.10 16.18 -10.05
C SER A 18 39.41 15.10 -9.22
N CYS A 19 39.41 15.21 -7.89
CA CYS A 19 38.58 14.41 -7.01
C CYS A 19 37.52 15.34 -6.39
N SER A 20 36.55 15.77 -7.20
CA SER A 20 35.32 16.34 -6.65
C SER A 20 34.43 15.18 -6.26
N ASP A 21 34.53 14.74 -5.01
CA ASP A 21 33.47 14.00 -4.35
C ASP A 21 32.30 14.97 -4.16
N THR A 22 31.40 14.98 -5.12
CA THR A 22 30.01 15.40 -4.91
C THR A 22 29.14 14.47 -5.74
N ASP A 23 29.21 13.17 -5.43
CA ASP A 23 28.02 12.34 -5.54
C ASP A 23 27.11 12.79 -4.39
N ASP A 24 26.44 13.93 -4.59
CA ASP A 24 25.22 14.21 -3.86
C ASP A 24 24.25 13.13 -4.34
N ASP A 25 24.22 11.99 -3.66
CA ASP A 25 23.12 11.04 -3.75
C ASP A 25 21.85 11.82 -3.39
N ILE A 26 21.19 12.39 -4.40
CA ILE A 26 19.90 13.02 -4.25
C ILE A 26 18.94 11.88 -3.90
N ILE A 27 18.69 11.69 -2.61
CA ILE A 27 17.66 10.79 -2.12
C ILE A 27 16.32 11.38 -2.58
N ILE A 28 15.74 10.80 -3.63
CA ILE A 28 14.36 11.08 -4.02
C ILE A 28 13.47 10.40 -2.97
N ILE A 29 12.81 11.20 -2.12
CA ILE A 29 11.83 10.71 -1.16
C ILE A 29 10.45 10.79 -1.84
N ASP A 30 9.99 9.67 -2.38
CA ASP A 30 8.62 9.57 -2.87
C ASP A 30 7.67 9.38 -1.68
N SER A 31 6.65 10.23 -1.61
CA SER A 31 5.63 10.11 -0.57
C SER A 31 4.66 8.99 -0.94
N GLY A 32 4.41 8.08 -0.01
CA GLY A 32 3.46 6.98 -0.17
C GLY A 32 2.24 7.16 0.71
N GLY A 33 1.12 6.62 0.25
CA GLY A 33 -0.08 6.42 1.04
C GLY A 33 -0.25 4.96 1.41
N SER A 34 -0.91 4.72 2.53
CA SER A 34 -1.32 3.40 2.97
C SER A 34 -2.79 3.40 3.33
N SER A 35 -3.43 2.24 3.22
CA SER A 35 -4.79 2.07 3.67
C SER A 35 -4.99 0.74 4.37
N GLU A 36 -5.74 0.80 5.46
CA GLU A 36 -6.20 -0.36 6.22
C GLU A 36 -7.68 -0.59 5.92
N TYR A 37 -8.04 -1.84 5.65
CA TYR A 37 -9.40 -2.23 5.32
C TYR A 37 -9.96 -3.11 6.42
N PHE A 38 -11.10 -2.71 6.99
CA PHE A 38 -11.78 -3.42 8.06
C PHE A 38 -13.11 -3.99 7.58
N LEU A 39 -13.45 -5.18 8.09
CA LEU A 39 -14.78 -5.77 7.98
C LEU A 39 -15.49 -5.68 9.33
N ASN A 40 -16.56 -4.91 9.37
CA ASN A 40 -17.48 -4.81 10.51
C ASN A 40 -18.65 -5.79 10.32
N ASN A 41 -18.59 -6.90 11.04
CA ASN A 41 -19.61 -7.94 10.99
C ASN A 41 -20.74 -7.63 11.98
N GLN A 42 -21.87 -7.13 11.46
CA GLN A 42 -23.10 -6.89 12.23
C GLN A 42 -24.17 -7.96 11.99
N THR A 43 -23.79 -9.09 11.39
CA THR A 43 -24.68 -10.25 11.21
C THR A 43 -24.74 -11.08 12.50
N ASN A 44 -25.60 -12.09 12.53
CA ASN A 44 -25.63 -13.09 13.59
C ASN A 44 -24.77 -14.34 13.28
N LYS A 45 -23.90 -14.25 12.26
CA LYS A 45 -23.05 -15.33 11.77
C LYS A 45 -21.57 -14.93 11.89
N ARG A 46 -20.71 -15.93 12.05
CA ARG A 46 -19.26 -15.74 11.94
C ARG A 46 -18.90 -15.71 10.47
N ILE A 47 -18.11 -14.73 10.04
CA ILE A 47 -17.87 -14.47 8.61
C ILE A 47 -16.40 -14.73 8.25
N ILE A 48 -16.17 -15.27 7.06
CA ILE A 48 -14.86 -15.30 6.40
C ILE A 48 -14.99 -14.51 5.09
N ALA A 49 -14.01 -13.66 4.77
CA ALA A 49 -13.93 -13.01 3.47
C ALA A 49 -12.79 -13.65 2.65
N ILE A 50 -13.09 -13.99 1.40
CA ILE A 50 -12.10 -14.39 0.40
C ILE A 50 -12.09 -13.31 -0.67
N PHE A 51 -10.93 -12.72 -0.94
CA PHE A 51 -10.81 -11.58 -1.84
C PHE A 51 -9.71 -11.76 -2.86
N GLN A 52 -9.96 -11.24 -4.06
CA GLN A 52 -8.98 -11.13 -5.11
C GLN A 52 -8.41 -9.71 -5.10
N LYS A 53 -7.09 -9.59 -4.94
CA LYS A 53 -6.37 -8.33 -5.01
C LYS A 53 -6.40 -7.77 -6.44
N SER A 54 -6.18 -6.47 -6.58
CA SER A 54 -6.14 -5.79 -7.88
C SER A 54 -5.00 -6.27 -8.79
N GLU A 55 -5.01 -5.85 -10.05
CA GLU A 55 -3.94 -6.17 -11.01
C GLU A 55 -2.57 -5.66 -10.55
N SER A 56 -2.51 -4.46 -9.95
CA SER A 56 -1.27 -3.87 -9.43
C SER A 56 -0.67 -4.66 -8.27
N LEU A 57 -1.50 -5.46 -7.59
CA LEU A 57 -1.11 -6.35 -6.50
C LEU A 57 -0.96 -7.82 -6.95
N GLY A 58 -0.95 -8.07 -8.26
CA GLY A 58 -0.65 -9.38 -8.82
C GLY A 58 -1.83 -10.36 -8.86
N LEU A 59 -3.07 -9.90 -8.69
CA LEU A 59 -4.29 -10.73 -8.76
C LEU A 59 -4.33 -11.89 -7.75
N GLU A 60 -3.53 -11.82 -6.68
CA GLU A 60 -3.50 -12.85 -5.64
C GLU A 60 -4.86 -12.96 -4.95
N ILE A 61 -5.23 -14.19 -4.60
CA ILE A 61 -6.42 -14.49 -3.80
C ILE A 61 -5.97 -14.72 -2.36
N ASP A 62 -6.61 -14.04 -1.44
CA ASP A 62 -6.34 -14.14 0.00
C ASP A 62 -7.62 -14.43 0.78
N THR A 63 -7.46 -14.94 2.00
CA THR A 63 -8.57 -15.31 2.89
C THR A 63 -8.34 -14.73 4.26
N THR A 64 -9.37 -14.10 4.82
CA THR A 64 -9.31 -13.59 6.18
C THR A 64 -9.39 -14.73 7.19
N ASP A 65 -8.87 -14.48 8.39
CA ASP A 65 -9.37 -15.17 9.57
C ASP A 65 -10.89 -14.97 9.75
N ILE A 66 -11.49 -15.77 10.64
CA ILE A 66 -12.87 -15.58 11.07
C ILE A 66 -13.04 -14.19 11.70
N VAL A 67 -14.06 -13.47 11.22
CA VAL A 67 -14.59 -12.24 11.80
C VAL A 67 -15.80 -12.59 12.65
N GLU A 68 -15.64 -12.46 13.96
CA GLU A 68 -16.66 -12.84 14.94
C GLU A 68 -17.90 -11.94 14.87
N ILE A 69 -19.01 -12.45 15.38
CA ILE A 69 -20.30 -11.75 15.43
C ILE A 69 -20.16 -10.42 16.19
N ASN A 70 -20.69 -9.33 15.63
CA ASN A 70 -20.65 -7.98 16.21
C ASN A 70 -19.24 -7.46 16.48
N THR A 71 -18.27 -7.83 15.64
CA THR A 71 -16.88 -7.35 15.73
C THR A 71 -16.42 -6.69 14.43
N SER A 72 -15.44 -5.79 14.53
CA SER A 72 -14.72 -5.24 13.39
C SER A 72 -13.29 -5.76 13.40
N LYS A 73 -12.80 -6.24 12.25
CA LYS A 73 -11.46 -6.82 12.11
C LYS A 73 -10.80 -6.32 10.83
N GLU A 74 -9.51 -5.98 10.92
CA GLU A 74 -8.69 -5.67 9.76
C GLU A 74 -8.55 -6.92 8.87
N ILE A 75 -8.80 -6.75 7.58
CA ILE A 75 -8.77 -7.83 6.60
C ILE A 75 -7.63 -7.69 5.61
N PHE A 76 -7.11 -6.48 5.42
CA PHE A 76 -6.02 -6.21 4.49
C PHE A 76 -5.41 -4.84 4.75
N GLN A 77 -4.15 -4.69 4.37
CA GLN A 77 -3.44 -3.41 4.31
C GLN A 77 -2.76 -3.28 2.95
N ASP A 78 -2.89 -2.11 2.35
CA ASP A 78 -2.25 -1.75 1.09
C ASP A 78 -1.34 -0.53 1.24
N PHE A 79 -0.35 -0.43 0.36
CA PHE A 79 0.57 0.69 0.25
C PHE A 79 0.81 1.02 -1.21
N MET A 80 0.69 2.30 -1.56
CA MET A 80 0.96 2.78 -2.91
C MET A 80 1.73 4.10 -2.88
N ILE A 81 2.68 4.24 -3.80
CA ILE A 81 3.47 5.46 -3.93
C ILE A 81 2.61 6.54 -4.61
N GLY A 82 2.57 7.74 -4.03
CA GLY A 82 1.90 8.91 -4.61
C GLY A 82 0.37 8.89 -4.55
N VAL A 83 -0.25 7.99 -3.79
CA VAL A 83 -1.70 7.95 -3.57
C VAL A 83 -2.05 7.17 -2.30
N ASN A 84 -3.16 7.51 -1.65
CA ASN A 84 -3.76 6.66 -0.61
C ASN A 84 -4.67 5.63 -1.30
N PRO A 85 -4.38 4.32 -1.22
CA PRO A 85 -5.16 3.30 -1.91
C PRO A 85 -6.65 3.35 -1.53
N MET A 86 -7.53 3.51 -2.51
CA MET A 86 -8.96 3.34 -2.31
C MET A 86 -9.32 1.84 -2.40
N PRO A 87 -10.46 1.40 -1.87
CA PRO A 87 -10.88 -0.01 -1.98
C PRO A 87 -10.82 -0.58 -3.41
N THR A 88 -11.17 0.21 -4.44
CA THR A 88 -11.08 -0.19 -5.85
C THR A 88 -9.65 -0.39 -6.35
N ASP A 89 -8.67 0.24 -5.70
CA ASP A 89 -7.26 0.14 -6.08
C ASP A 89 -6.64 -1.14 -5.50
N SER A 90 -7.20 -1.68 -4.42
CA SER A 90 -6.69 -2.86 -3.71
C SER A 90 -7.42 -4.15 -4.04
N PHE A 91 -8.74 -4.08 -4.31
CA PHE A 91 -9.57 -5.26 -4.50
C PHE A 91 -10.29 -5.26 -5.85
N ASN A 92 -10.28 -6.41 -6.53
CA ASN A 92 -11.12 -6.65 -7.70
C ASN A 92 -12.48 -7.23 -7.31
N GLU A 93 -12.46 -8.17 -6.37
CA GLU A 93 -13.64 -8.91 -5.90
C GLU A 93 -13.46 -9.30 -4.43
N ILE A 94 -14.56 -9.26 -3.66
CA ILE A 94 -14.62 -9.82 -2.31
C ILE A 94 -15.87 -10.69 -2.19
N LYS A 95 -15.69 -11.91 -1.70
CA LYS A 95 -16.76 -12.84 -1.39
C LYS A 95 -16.81 -13.09 0.11
N PHE A 96 -17.97 -12.93 0.70
CA PHE A 96 -18.21 -13.19 2.11
C PHE A 96 -18.94 -14.52 2.27
N PHE A 97 -18.53 -15.30 3.25
CA PHE A 97 -19.04 -16.63 3.55
C PHE A 97 -19.35 -16.75 5.03
N GLU A 98 -20.24 -17.66 5.37
CA GLU A 98 -20.33 -18.14 6.75
C GLU A 98 -19.09 -18.97 7.07
N ALA A 99 -18.54 -18.84 8.28
CA ALA A 99 -17.33 -19.57 8.67
C ALA A 99 -17.49 -21.10 8.59
N ASP A 100 -18.73 -21.58 8.65
CA ASP A 100 -19.09 -23.00 8.59
C ASP A 100 -19.58 -23.45 7.18
N ASP A 101 -19.68 -22.54 6.20
CA ASP A 101 -20.07 -22.82 4.80
C ASP A 101 -19.31 -21.91 3.82
N LEU A 102 -18.22 -22.45 3.26
CA LEU A 102 -17.39 -21.77 2.24
C LEU A 102 -17.82 -22.07 0.80
N ASP A 103 -18.84 -22.91 0.59
CA ASP A 103 -19.31 -23.26 -0.75
C ASP A 103 -20.35 -22.25 -1.26
N ASN A 104 -21.10 -21.61 -0.33
CA ASN A 104 -22.16 -20.67 -0.66
C ASN A 104 -21.84 -19.26 -0.12
N PRO A 105 -21.41 -18.31 -0.98
CA PRO A 105 -21.18 -16.94 -0.53
C PRO A 105 -22.51 -16.27 -0.15
N ILE A 106 -22.53 -15.60 0.99
CA ILE A 106 -23.68 -14.81 1.44
C ILE A 106 -23.76 -13.45 0.75
N LEU A 107 -22.62 -12.92 0.30
CA LEU A 107 -22.50 -11.66 -0.41
C LEU A 107 -21.27 -11.69 -1.31
N ILE A 108 -21.41 -11.11 -2.51
CA ILE A 108 -20.31 -10.94 -3.45
C ILE A 108 -20.26 -9.46 -3.85
N LEU A 109 -19.10 -8.84 -3.70
CA LEU A 109 -18.81 -7.49 -4.20
C LEU A 109 -17.94 -7.62 -5.45
N SER A 110 -18.54 -7.38 -6.62
CA SER A 110 -17.86 -7.46 -7.91
C SER A 110 -18.65 -6.66 -8.97
N PRO A 111 -18.12 -5.54 -9.50
CA PRO A 111 -16.85 -4.91 -9.12
C PRO A 111 -16.92 -4.28 -7.72
N ILE A 112 -15.76 -4.05 -7.12
CA ILE A 112 -15.64 -3.24 -5.90
C ILE A 112 -16.00 -1.79 -6.20
N GLN A 113 -16.62 -1.13 -5.23
CA GLN A 113 -17.08 0.25 -5.34
C GLN A 113 -16.68 1.02 -4.07
N ASN A 114 -16.00 2.15 -4.22
CA ASN A 114 -15.50 2.92 -3.08
C ASN A 114 -16.62 3.43 -2.17
N GLN A 115 -17.79 3.75 -2.74
CA GLN A 115 -18.94 4.24 -1.98
C GLN A 115 -19.55 3.20 -1.03
N ASP A 116 -19.26 1.91 -1.22
CA ASP A 116 -19.74 0.85 -0.34
C ASP A 116 -18.92 0.77 0.97
N TRP A 117 -17.77 1.46 1.02
CA TRP A 117 -16.87 1.52 2.15
C TRP A 117 -16.99 2.86 2.89
N THR A 118 -17.00 2.80 4.21
CA THR A 118 -16.98 4.00 5.04
C THR A 118 -15.55 4.39 5.36
N LEU A 119 -15.13 5.60 4.99
CA LEU A 119 -13.88 6.19 5.49
C LEU A 119 -14.03 6.51 6.98
N LYS A 120 -13.27 5.83 7.84
CA LYS A 120 -13.32 6.00 9.30
C LYS A 120 -12.36 7.06 9.79
N THR A 121 -11.12 6.99 9.33
CA THR A 121 -10.05 7.90 9.71
C THR A 121 -9.17 8.17 8.50
N GLN A 122 -8.58 9.36 8.50
CA GLN A 122 -7.61 9.77 7.51
C GLN A 122 -6.58 10.66 8.20
N ASP A 123 -5.35 10.19 8.26
CA ASP A 123 -4.20 10.89 8.80
C ASP A 123 -3.21 11.17 7.66
N LEU A 124 -3.18 12.42 7.20
CA LEU A 124 -2.37 12.86 6.07
C LEU A 124 -1.14 13.60 6.58
N ASN A 125 -0.01 13.37 5.94
CA ASN A 125 1.18 14.19 6.13
C ASN A 125 1.18 15.41 5.18
N ASP A 126 2.24 16.22 5.22
CA ASP A 126 2.38 17.44 4.42
C ASP A 126 2.35 17.20 2.89
N SER A 127 2.59 15.97 2.43
CA SER A 127 2.50 15.59 1.01
C SER A 127 1.07 15.34 0.53
N GLY A 128 0.09 15.31 1.45
CA GLY A 128 -1.30 14.95 1.17
C GLY A 128 -1.56 13.44 1.13
N TYR A 129 -0.54 12.62 1.36
CA TYR A 129 -0.64 11.17 1.49
C TYR A 129 -0.38 10.74 2.93
N GLY A 130 -0.86 9.57 3.32
CA GLY A 130 -0.73 9.08 4.69
C GLY A 130 -1.54 7.83 4.92
N LEU A 131 -2.09 7.65 6.11
CA LEU A 131 -2.89 6.48 6.46
C LEU A 131 -4.39 6.79 6.33
N SER A 132 -5.11 5.99 5.54
CA SER A 132 -6.57 5.99 5.53
C SER A 132 -7.11 4.66 6.06
N THR A 133 -8.20 4.70 6.81
CA THR A 133 -8.85 3.49 7.32
C THR A 133 -10.26 3.41 6.75
N PHE A 134 -10.55 2.34 6.04
CA PHE A 134 -11.86 2.07 5.45
C PHE A 134 -12.53 0.90 6.17
N GLU A 135 -13.85 0.97 6.33
CA GLU A 135 -14.64 -0.09 6.96
C GLU A 135 -15.85 -0.44 6.08
N PHE A 136 -15.95 -1.72 5.71
CA PHE A 136 -17.14 -2.29 5.09
C PHE A 136 -18.01 -2.94 6.17
N THR A 137 -19.31 -2.64 6.18
CA THR A 137 -20.24 -3.21 7.17
C THR A 137 -21.18 -4.21 6.51
N ILE A 138 -21.18 -5.44 7.02
CA ILE A 138 -22.13 -6.48 6.61
C ILE A 138 -23.22 -6.64 7.68
N THR A 139 -24.49 -6.54 7.27
CA THR A 139 -25.64 -6.45 8.20
C THR A 139 -26.68 -7.57 8.06
N ASN A 140 -26.60 -8.40 7.01
CA ASN A 140 -27.59 -9.43 6.70
C ASN A 140 -27.03 -10.84 6.78
#